data_AF-A0A060M4C3-F1
#
_entry.id   AF-A0A060M4C3-F1
#
_cell.length_a   1.000
_cell.length_b   1.000
_cell.length_c   1.000
_cell.angle_alpha   90.00
_cell.angle_beta   90.00
_cell.angle_gamma   90.00
#
_symmetry.space_group_name_H-M   'P 1'
#
loop_
_entity.id
_entity.type
_entity.pdbx_description
1 polymer ?
#
loop_
_entity_poly.entity_id
_entity_poly.type
_entity_poly.pdbx_seq_one_letter_code
_entity_poly.pdbx_strand_id
1 'polypeptide(L)' 'MILDMNDSYTQCQVINILDNQSKEAETKARISFILKPKLTIDGNQWCALYGDSLADGVVGFGDTPDEAYANFDKNWYQKL' A
#
# COMPACT_ATOMS: atom_id res chain seq x y z
N MET A 1 -45.95 4.69 -10.43
CA MET A 1 -44.79 5.59 -10.29
C MET A 1 -43.78 4.88 -9.40
N ILE A 2 -43.05 3.92 -9.98
CA ILE A 2 -41.94 3.20 -9.34
C ILE A 2 -40.86 3.06 -10.42
N LEU A 3 -40.25 4.18 -10.74
CA LEU A 3 -38.89 4.25 -11.24
C LEU A 3 -38.24 5.07 -10.10
N ASP A 4 -37.28 4.60 -9.31
CA ASP A 4 -35.85 4.80 -9.59
C ASP A 4 -34.96 4.24 -8.46
N MET A 5 -35.49 3.40 -7.54
CA MET A 5 -34.67 2.93 -6.40
C MET A 5 -33.57 1.95 -6.83
N ASN A 6 -33.84 1.07 -7.80
CA ASN A 6 -32.91 -0.01 -8.18
C ASN A 6 -31.67 0.53 -8.93
N ASP A 7 -31.79 1.64 -9.66
CA ASP A 7 -30.70 2.20 -10.47
C ASP A 7 -29.62 2.86 -9.61
N SER A 8 -30.02 3.57 -8.55
CA SER A 8 -29.11 4.23 -7.60
C SER A 8 -28.29 3.22 -6.77
N TYR A 9 -28.90 2.15 -6.26
CA TYR A 9 -28.16 1.10 -5.55
C TYR A 9 -27.15 0.40 -6.46
N THR A 10 -27.55 0.10 -7.69
CA THR A 10 -26.67 -0.55 -8.67
C THR A 10 -25.51 0.37 -9.06
N GLN A 11 -25.77 1.67 -9.24
CA GLN A 11 -24.73 2.68 -9.50
C GLN A 11 -23.72 2.79 -8.35
N CYS A 12 -24.18 2.83 -7.09
CA CYS A 12 -23.31 2.83 -5.91
C CYS A 12 -22.47 1.54 -5.81
N GLN A 13 -23.05 0.38 -6.12
CA GLN A 13 -22.31 -0.89 -6.13
C GLN A 13 -21.22 -0.89 -7.21
N VAL A 14 -21.52 -0.40 -8.41
CA VAL A 14 -20.54 -0.29 -9.50
C VAL A 14 -19.38 0.64 -9.11
N ILE A 15 -19.67 1.80 -8.52
CA ILE A 15 -18.64 2.74 -8.04
C ILE A 15 -17.71 2.08 -7.02
N ASN A 16 -18.26 1.40 -6.01
CA ASN A 16 -17.47 0.72 -4.99
C ASN A 16 -16.55 -0.38 -5.57
N ILE A 17 -17.04 -1.12 -6.58
CA ILE A 17 -16.26 -2.15 -7.25
C ILE A 17 -15.09 -1.52 -8.01
N LEU A 18 -15.32 -0.44 -8.74
CA LEU A 18 -14.30 0.26 -9.51
C LEU A 18 -13.23 0.89 -8.60
N ASP A 19 -13.65 1.46 -7.47
CA ASP A 19 -12.74 2.06 -6.49
C ASP A 19 -11.84 1.00 -5.84
N ASN A 20 -12.41 -0.17 -5.50
CA ASN A 20 -11.64 -1.28 -4.95
C ASN A 20 -10.64 -1.84 -5.97
N GLN A 21 -11.05 -1.99 -7.23
CA GLN A 21 -10.14 -2.44 -8.30
C GLN A 21 -8.97 -1.48 -8.50
N SER A 22 -9.22 -0.17 -8.42
CA SER A 22 -8.17 0.85 -8.57
C SER A 22 -7.16 0.78 -7.40
N LYS A 23 -7.66 0.70 -6.15
CA LYS A 23 -6.79 0.54 -4.96
C LYS A 23 -5.96 -0.74 -4.99
N GLU A 24 -6.54 -1.84 -5.46
CA GLU A 24 -5.82 -3.10 -5.62
C GLU A 24 -4.73 -3.00 -6.68
N ALA A 25 -5.01 -2.34 -7.80
CA ALA A 25 -4.03 -2.12 -8.86
C ALA A 25 -2.86 -1.26 -8.37
N GLU A 26 -3.15 -0.17 -7.66
CA GLU A 26 -2.14 0.68 -7.02
C GLU A 26 -1.29 -0.11 -6.03
N THR A 27 -1.91 -0.94 -5.19
CA THR A 27 -1.21 -1.78 -4.21
C THR A 27 -0.28 -2.79 -4.87
N LYS A 28 -0.75 -3.46 -5.94
CA LYS A 28 0.06 -4.42 -6.71
C LYS A 28 1.20 -3.74 -7.47
N ALA A 29 1.07 -2.45 -7.78
CA ALA A 29 2.10 -1.66 -8.44
C ALA A 29 3.14 -1.05 -7.47
N ARG A 30 2.93 -1.14 -6.15
CA ARG A 30 3.89 -0.60 -5.16
C ARG A 30 5.23 -1.31 -5.24
N ILE A 31 6.31 -0.55 -5.08
CA ILE A 31 7.66 -1.10 -5.15
C ILE A 31 7.92 -2.08 -3.98
N SER A 32 7.37 -1.82 -2.80
CA SER A 32 7.31 -2.74 -1.67
C SER A 32 6.68 -4.10 -2.01
N PHE A 33 5.62 -4.12 -2.83
CA PHE A 33 4.99 -5.37 -3.27
C PHE A 33 5.88 -6.16 -4.25
N ILE A 34 6.60 -5.46 -5.12
CA ILE A 34 7.51 -6.04 -6.13
C ILE A 34 8.78 -6.58 -5.48
N LEU A 35 9.44 -5.76 -4.66
CA LEU A 35 10.74 -6.07 -4.04
C LEU A 35 10.62 -6.93 -2.78
N LYS A 36 9.46 -6.91 -2.13
CA LYS A 36 9.15 -7.67 -0.91
C LYS A 36 10.22 -7.47 0.18
N PRO A 37 10.43 -6.23 0.66
CA PRO A 37 11.39 -5.97 1.73
C PRO A 37 11.08 -6.83 2.95
N LYS A 38 12.12 -7.22 3.68
CA LYS A 38 11.98 -7.97 4.92
C LYS A 38 11.31 -7.07 5.95
N LEU A 39 10.17 -7.52 6.47
CA LEU A 39 9.44 -6.82 7.52
C LEU A 39 9.80 -7.39 8.90
N THR A 40 10.29 -6.53 9.79
CA THR A 40 10.67 -6.86 11.17
C THR A 40 10.12 -5.82 12.15
N ILE A 41 10.09 -6.15 13.44
CA ILE A 41 9.78 -5.18 14.51
C ILE A 41 11.11 -4.68 15.07
N ASP A 42 11.28 -3.36 15.13
CA ASP A 42 12.41 -2.67 15.77
C ASP A 42 11.90 -1.69 16.83
N GLY A 43 12.14 -2.00 18.11
CA GLY A 43 11.54 -1.29 19.22
C GLY A 43 10.02 -1.38 19.22
N ASN A 44 9.35 -0.23 19.03
CA ASN A 44 7.89 -0.09 18.97
C ASN A 44 7.34 0.08 17.55
N GLN A 45 8.19 0.04 16.52
CA GLN A 45 7.81 0.29 15.13
C GLN A 45 8.07 -0.92 14.25
N TRP A 46 7.33 -0.99 13.15
CA TRP A 46 7.60 -1.86 12.03
C TRP A 46 8.71 -1.29 11.17
N CYS A 47 9.58 -2.15 10.66
CA CYS A 47 10.73 -1.83 9.82
C CYS A 47 10.69 -2.70 8.56
N ALA A 48 10.56 -2.08 7.40
CA ALA A 48 10.66 -2.71 6.08
C ALA A 48 12.04 -2.44 5.51
N LEU A 49 12.86 -3.48 5.36
CA LEU A 49 14.24 -3.40 4.89
C LEU A 49 14.44 -4.12 3.55
N TYR A 50 14.99 -3.42 2.57
CA TYR A 50 15.52 -4.02 1.35
C TYR A 50 17.02 -3.74 1.23
N GLY A 51 17.83 -4.80 1.28
CA GLY A 51 19.30 -4.75 1.26
C GLY A 51 19.92 -5.57 2.39
N ASP A 52 21.25 -5.66 2.39
CA ASP A 52 22.00 -6.50 3.35
C ASP A 52 22.02 -5.92 4.78
N SER A 53 21.93 -4.59 4.89
CA SER A 53 22.01 -3.88 6.16
C SER A 53 21.18 -2.60 6.14
N LEU A 54 20.87 -2.05 7.32
CA LEU A 54 20.22 -0.74 7.46
C LEU A 54 21.06 0.40 6.85
N ALA A 55 22.39 0.26 6.84
CA ALA A 55 23.30 1.29 6.34
C ALA A 55 23.34 1.32 4.81
N ASP A 56 23.32 0.15 4.17
CA ASP A 56 23.49 0.01 2.72
C ASP A 56 22.14 -0.11 1.98
N GLY A 57 21.10 -0.53 2.68
CA GLY A 57 19.76 -0.77 2.13
C GLY A 57 18.86 0.46 2.04
N VAL A 58 17.64 0.21 1.56
CA VAL A 58 16.50 1.13 1.67
C VAL A 58 15.62 0.61 2.79
N VAL A 59 15.28 1.50 3.72
CA VAL A 59 14.49 1.15 4.91
C VAL A 59 13.30 2.09 5.01
N GLY A 60 12.16 1.57 5.48
CA GLY A 60 11.01 2.37 5.91
C GLY A 60 10.51 1.95 7.28
N PHE A 61 10.04 2.91 8.07
CA PHE A 61 9.48 2.68 9.41
C PHE A 61 8.03 3.17 9.52
N GLY A 62 7.24 2.54 10.40
CA GLY A 62 5.87 2.94 10.71
C GLY A 62 5.29 2.23 11.95
N ASP A 63 4.18 2.74 12.49
CA ASP A 63 3.49 2.13 13.63
C ASP A 63 2.69 0.89 13.20
N THR A 64 2.41 0.78 11.90
CA THR A 64 1.79 -0.39 11.27
C THR A 64 2.64 -0.94 10.10
N PRO A 65 2.42 -2.20 9.68
CA PRO A 65 3.08 -2.75 8.50
C PRO A 65 2.88 -1.94 7.22
N ASP A 66 1.67 -1.43 6.98
CA ASP A 66 1.38 -0.65 5.76
C ASP A 66 2.11 0.70 5.76
N GLU A 67 2.20 1.35 6.93
CA GLU A 67 2.98 2.59 7.09
C GLU A 67 4.47 2.36 6.85
N ALA A 68 5.03 1.25 7.35
CA ALA A 68 6.42 0.90 7.09
C ALA A 68 6.69 0.69 5.59
N TYR A 69 5.80 0.00 4.88
CA TYR A 69 5.91 -0.17 3.43
C TYR A 69 5.73 1.14 2.66
N ALA A 70 4.80 2.00 3.06
CA ALA A 70 4.61 3.31 2.45
C ALA A 70 5.83 4.23 2.64
N ASN A 71 6.44 4.20 3.83
CA ASN A 71 7.68 4.92 4.10
C ASN A 71 8.85 4.36 3.27
N PHE A 72 8.94 3.04 3.15
CA PHE A 72 9.92 2.37 2.29
C PHE A 72 9.77 2.79 0.83
N ASP A 73 8.55 2.76 0.29
CA ASP A 73 8.27 3.14 -1.10
C ASP A 73 8.72 4.59 -1.36
N LYS A 74 8.45 5.50 -0.43
CA LYS A 74 8.92 6.89 -0.52
C LYS A 74 10.44 6.98 -0.52
N ASN A 75 11.10 6.30 0.40
CA ASN A 75 12.57 6.35 0.54
C ASN A 75 13.27 5.71 -0.67
N TRP A 76 12.65 4.71 -1.31
CA TRP A 76 13.12 4.12 -2.55
C TRP A 76 13.24 5.15 -3.67
N TYR A 77 12.18 5.93 -3.90
CA TYR A 77 12.19 6.96 -4.96
C TYR A 77 13.08 8.17 -4.65
N GLN A 78 13.44 8.39 -3.39
CA GLN A 78 14.35 9.47 -2.98
C GLN A 78 15.84 9.12 -3.12
N LYS A 79 16.17 7.83 -3.14
CA LYS A 79 17.55 7.33 -3.35
C LYS A 79 17.92 7.18 -4.84
N LEU A 80 16.99 7.48 -5.76
CA LEU A 80 17.22 7.58 -7.21
C LEU A 80 17.63 9.01 -7.60
#